data_AF-A0A382R5J6-F1
#
_entry.id   AF-A0A382R5J6-F1
#
_cell.length_a   1.000
_cell.length_b   1.000
_cell.length_c   1.000
_cell.angle_alpha   90.00
_cell.angle_beta   90.00
_cell.angle_gamma   90.00
#
_symmetry.space_group_name_H-M   'P 1'
#
loop_
_entity.id
_entity.type
_entity.pdbx_description
1 polymer ?
#
loop_
_entity_poly.entity_id
_entity_poly.type
_entity_poly.pdbx_seq_one_letter_code
_entity_poly.pdbx_strand_id
1 'polypeptide(L)' 'MKYSRASIGKYKVLHKEKYVADLQEVVYRSSWERKYMGYLDRNPAVLEWGSENIIIPYYNPIEKKT' A
#
# COMPACT_ATOMS: atom_id res chain seq x y z
N MET A 1 -11.41 -23.03 -14.36
CA MET A 1 -10.59 -21.81 -14.11
C MET A 1 -9.88 -21.97 -12.78
N LYS A 2 -8.54 -22.05 -12.78
CA LYS A 2 -7.74 -22.09 -11.55
C LYS A 2 -7.50 -20.66 -11.09
N TYR A 3 -8.16 -20.22 -10.02
CA TYR A 3 -7.80 -18.95 -9.38
C TYR A 3 -6.44 -19.16 -8.67
N SER A 4 -5.38 -18.46 -9.11
CA SER A 4 -4.10 -18.52 -8.41
C SER A 4 -4.28 -17.88 -7.02
N ARG A 5 -3.88 -18.63 -6.00
CA ARG A 5 -4.26 -18.42 -4.60
C ARG A 5 -3.43 -17.36 -3.87
N ALA A 6 -2.68 -16.52 -4.57
CA ALA A 6 -1.83 -15.51 -3.95
C ALA A 6 -2.06 -14.16 -4.62
N SER A 7 -2.95 -13.37 -4.01
CA SER A 7 -3.13 -11.94 -4.32
C SER A 7 -2.14 -11.08 -3.53
N ILE A 8 -1.09 -11.69 -2.98
CA ILE A 8 -0.10 -11.07 -2.09
C ILE A 8 1.26 -11.12 -2.79
N GLY A 9 2.01 -10.02 -2.74
CA GLY A 9 3.36 -9.97 -3.31
C GLY A 9 4.01 -8.60 -3.19
N LYS A 10 5.23 -8.46 -3.72
CA LYS A 10 5.95 -7.18 -3.77
C LYS A 10 5.58 -6.39 -5.02
N TYR A 11 5.31 -5.10 -4.86
CA TYR A 11 5.11 -4.16 -5.96
C TYR A 11 6.43 -3.49 -6.31
N LYS A 12 6.79 -3.48 -7.60
CA LYS A 12 7.97 -2.74 -8.08
C LYS A 12 7.53 -1.34 -8.48
N VAL A 13 7.92 -0.35 -7.67
CA VAL A 13 7.68 1.08 -7.95
C VAL A 13 8.44 1.50 -9.21
N LEU A 14 7.74 2.12 -10.14
CA LEU A 14 8.27 2.67 -11.39
C LEU A 14 8.81 4.09 -11.19
N HIS A 15 8.06 4.95 -10.50
CA HIS A 15 8.45 6.34 -10.20
C HIS A 15 8.80 6.45 -8.71
N LYS A 16 10.07 6.18 -8.40
CA LYS A 16 10.58 6.14 -7.01
C LYS A 16 10.48 7.51 -6.33
N GLU A 17 10.61 8.57 -7.11
CA GLU A 17 10.49 9.97 -6.68
C GLU A 17 9.09 10.31 -6.12
N LYS A 18 8.06 9.55 -6.51
CA LYS A 18 6.69 9.74 -6.03
C LYS A 18 6.35 8.92 -4.78
N TYR A 19 7.20 7.96 -4.41
CA TYR A 19 6.88 7.04 -3.31
C TYR A 19 7.49 7.54 -2.00
N VAL A 20 6.62 7.87 -1.04
CA VAL A 20 6.98 8.49 0.24
C VAL A 20 6.97 7.44 1.35
N ALA A 21 7.86 6.45 1.24
CA ALA A 21 8.15 5.42 2.25
C ALA A 21 9.37 4.58 1.81
N ASP A 22 9.69 3.51 2.55
CA ASP A 22 10.73 2.57 2.15
C ASP A 22 10.36 1.79 0.88
N LEU A 23 11.11 2.03 -0.20
CA LEU A 23 10.96 1.39 -1.50
C LEU A 23 11.22 -0.12 -1.49
N GLN A 24 11.90 -0.67 -0.47
CA GLN A 24 12.17 -2.11 -0.36
C GLN A 24 10.96 -2.90 0.17
N GLU A 25 10.03 -2.21 0.82
CA GLU A 25 8.92 -2.80 1.59
C GLU A 25 7.54 -2.51 0.98
N VAL A 26 7.47 -2.29 -0.34
CA VAL A 26 6.17 -2.10 -1.01
C VAL A 26 5.51 -3.45 -1.26
N VAL A 27 4.60 -3.84 -0.38
CA VAL A 27 3.87 -5.11 -0.44
C VAL A 27 2.39 -4.85 -0.67
N TYR A 28 1.79 -5.54 -1.63
CA TYR A 28 0.34 -5.62 -1.77
C TYR A 28 -0.16 -6.92 -1.13
N ARG A 29 -1.25 -6.83 -0.37
CA ARG A 29 -1.94 -7.95 0.28
C ARG A 29 -3.18 -8.39 -0.48
N SER A 30 -3.59 -7.60 -1.47
CA SER A 30 -4.73 -7.93 -2.33
C SER A 30 -4.49 -7.53 -3.80
N SER A 31 -5.28 -8.13 -4.68
CA SER A 31 -5.28 -7.79 -6.11
C SER A 31 -5.76 -6.37 -6.36
N TRP A 32 -6.60 -5.84 -5.45
CA TRP A 32 -7.06 -4.46 -5.43
C TRP A 32 -5.93 -3.50 -5.10
N GLU A 33 -5.18 -3.77 -4.04
CA GLU A 33 -4.00 -2.96 -3.69
C GLU A 33 -3.00 -2.93 -4.83
N ARG A 34 -2.73 -4.06 -5.48
CA ARG A 34 -1.83 -4.10 -6.66
C ARG A 34 -2.30 -3.17 -7.78
N LYS A 35 -3.61 -3.17 -8.07
CA LYS A 35 -4.20 -2.28 -9.09
C LYS A 35 -4.11 -0.81 -8.65
N TYR A 36 -4.38 -0.54 -7.37
CA TYR A 36 -4.39 0.81 -6.81
C TYR A 36 -2.99 1.42 -6.79
N MET A 37 -1.97 0.69 -6.31
CA MET A 37 -0.56 1.10 -6.38
C MET A 37 -0.16 1.42 -7.82
N GLY A 38 -0.54 0.55 -8.77
CA GLY A 38 -0.29 0.79 -10.19
C GLY A 38 -1.03 1.99 -10.78
N TYR A 39 -2.15 2.43 -10.20
CA TYR A 39 -2.83 3.66 -10.59
C TYR A 39 -2.09 4.88 -10.04
N LEU A 40 -1.75 4.89 -8.75
CA LEU A 40 -1.05 6.00 -8.10
C LEU A 40 0.32 6.26 -8.71
N ASP A 41 1.07 5.19 -9.00
CA ASP A 41 2.41 5.29 -9.56
C ASP A 41 2.39 5.90 -10.97
N ARG A 42 1.51 5.40 -11.86
CA ARG A 42 1.47 5.81 -13.27
C ARG A 42 0.70 7.09 -13.56
N ASN A 43 -0.15 7.55 -12.64
CA ASN A 43 -0.96 8.75 -12.88
C ASN A 43 -0.10 10.03 -12.66
N PRO A 44 0.12 10.86 -13.69
CA PRO A 44 0.91 12.08 -13.55
C PRO A 44 0.26 13.14 -12.64
N ALA A 45 -1.05 13.09 -12.42
CA ALA A 45 -1.74 14.01 -11.50
C ALA A 45 -1.53 13.66 -10.02
N VAL A 46 -1.01 12.46 -9.72
CA VAL A 46 -0.65 12.06 -8.37
C VAL A 46 0.78 12.54 -8.11
N LEU A 47 0.95 13.41 -7.12
CA LEU A 47 2.26 13.96 -6.75
C LEU A 47 3.07 12.93 -5.94
N GLU A 48 2.45 12.38 -4.90
CA GLU A 48 3.10 11.51 -3.93
C GLU A 48 2.13 10.41 -3.47
N TRP A 49 2.66 9.24 -3.12
CA TRP A 49 1.89 8.13 -2.56
C TRP A 49 2.74 7.25 -1.65
N GLY A 50 2.08 6.53 -0.74
CA GLY A 50 2.72 5.60 0.20
C GLY A 50 1.76 4.50 0.64
N SER A 51 2.30 3.38 1.09
CA SER A 51 1.52 2.26 1.64
C SER A 51 1.94 2.01 3.09
N GLU A 52 1.01 2.15 4.03
CA GLU A 52 1.19 1.84 5.47
C GLU A 52 2.33 2.56 6.20
N ASN A 53 2.62 3.81 5.83
CA ASN A 53 3.71 4.57 6.46
C ASN A 53 3.37 5.10 7.88
N ILE A 54 2.09 5.11 8.26
CA ILE A 54 1.62 5.76 9.49
C ILE A 54 0.75 4.79 10.30
N ILE A 55 1.16 4.51 11.52
CA ILE A 55 0.34 3.81 12.52
C ILE A 55 -0.51 4.86 13.22
N ILE A 56 -1.83 4.76 13.09
CA ILE A 56 -2.77 5.66 13.78
C ILE A 56 -3.18 4.98 15.09
N PRO A 57 -2.75 5.47 16.26
CA PRO A 57 -3.15 4.88 17.53
C PRO A 57 -4.66 5.08 17.72
N TYR A 58 -5.34 4.03 18.19
CA TYR A 58 -6.76 4.07 18.48
C TYR A 58 -6.99 3.80 19.97
N TYR A 59 -7.74 4.67 20.62
CA TYR A 59 -8.15 4.47 22.01
C TYR A 59 -9.49 3.75 22.07
N ASN A 60 -9.55 2.58 22.71
CA ASN A 60 -10.78 1.88 22.98
C ASN A 60 -11.42 2.41 24.29
N PRO A 61 -12.57 3.11 24.22
CA PRO A 61 -13.20 3.69 25.41
C PRO A 61 -13.82 2.65 26.36
N ILE A 62 -14.13 1.45 25.85
CA ILE A 62 -14.75 0.37 26.63
C ILE A 62 -13.68 -0.34 27.48
N GLU A 63 -12.53 -0.63 26.87
CA GLU A 63 -11.43 -1.33 27.53
C GLU A 63 -10.41 -0.38 28.20
N LYS A 64 -10.55 0.94 27.97
CA LYS A 64 -9.65 2.00 28.43
C LYS A 64 -8.18 1.75 28.06
N LYS A 65 -7.94 1.20 26.87
CA LYS A 65 -6.60 0.87 26.35
C LYS A 65 -6.37 1.54 25.00
N THR A 66 -5.12 1.93 24.78
CA THR A 66 -4.59 2.42 23.49
C THR A 66 -3.78 1.31 22.84
#